data_AF-A0A8T2MWY5-F1
#
_entry.id   AF-A0A8T2MWY5-F1
#
_cell.length_a   1.000
_cell.length_b   1.000
_cell.length_c   1.000
_cell.angle_alpha   90.00
_cell.angle_beta   90.00
_cell.angle_gamma   90.00
#
_symmetry.space_group_name_H-M   'P 1'
#
loop_
_entity.id
_entity.type
_entity.pdbx_description
1 polymer ?
#
loop_
_entity_poly.entity_id
_entity_poly.type
_entity_poly.pdbx_seq_one_letter_code
_entity_poly.pdbx_strand_id
1 'polypeptide(L)'
;MEMSDDIYANAETIRNIKSISAPDQNPPTNPGEQRSGRRNYRLTAVCLGLLTVLLLIIITALCIHCEYQLLTTTHPYLHSDSIISVADNGVLNDTMEKHSTLSETLNQLQTNYSSLTAERDQLQTNYSSLTAERDQLQTNYNSITAERDQLQTSYHSLTAERDQLKTKYSSLTAERDQLQRMLEHSCPQGWIKFSSRCYFVSKEKKTWSESRQYCRERGADLVIINNKEEQ
;
A
#
# COMPACT_ATOMS: atom_id res chain seq x y z
N MET A 1 26.47 -17.99 19.02
CA MET A 1 26.27 -16.54 18.85
C MET A 1 24.81 -16.37 18.47
N GLU A 2 23.97 -16.46 19.48
CA GLU A 2 22.52 -16.33 19.36
C GLU A 2 22.16 -14.86 19.61
N MET A 3 21.43 -14.27 18.67
CA MET A 3 20.78 -12.98 18.86
C MET A 3 19.35 -13.19 18.36
N SER A 4 18.42 -13.23 19.31
CA SER A 4 16.98 -13.43 19.10
C SER A 4 16.37 -12.09 18.72
N ASP A 5 15.97 -11.97 17.46
CA ASP A 5 15.14 -10.88 16.93
C ASP A 5 13.71 -11.40 16.73
N ASP A 6 12.95 -11.54 17.81
CA ASP A 6 11.51 -11.82 17.77
C ASP A 6 10.71 -10.52 17.98
N ILE A 7 10.69 -9.64 16.98
CA ILE A 7 9.69 -8.55 16.87
C ILE A 7 9.26 -8.40 15.41
N TYR A 8 8.64 -9.42 14.83
CA TYR A 8 7.75 -9.22 13.68
C TYR A 8 6.63 -10.25 13.64
N ALA A 9 5.66 -10.10 14.55
CA ALA A 9 4.40 -10.82 14.47
C ALA A 9 3.44 -10.15 13.46
N ASN A 10 3.32 -10.79 12.30
CA ASN A 10 2.06 -11.21 11.66
C ASN A 10 1.05 -10.21 11.04
N ALA A 11 1.46 -9.47 10.00
CA ALA A 11 0.49 -8.91 9.03
C ALA A 11 -0.42 -9.97 8.35
N GLU A 12 -0.07 -11.26 8.45
CA GLU A 12 -0.85 -12.42 7.98
C GLU A 12 -2.09 -12.72 8.85
N THR A 13 -2.04 -12.45 10.15
CA THR A 13 -3.09 -12.88 11.11
C THR A 13 -4.34 -12.01 11.02
N ILE A 14 -4.18 -10.73 10.66
CA ILE A 14 -5.31 -9.81 10.45
C ILE A 14 -6.07 -10.14 9.16
N ARG A 15 -5.37 -10.69 8.14
CA ARG A 15 -5.99 -11.05 6.85
C ARG A 15 -6.87 -12.30 6.96
N ASN A 16 -6.50 -13.25 7.84
CA ASN A 16 -7.25 -14.49 8.07
C ASN A 16 -8.51 -14.33 8.94
N ILE A 17 -8.64 -13.25 9.72
CA ILE A 17 -9.86 -12.98 10.50
C ILE A 17 -10.99 -12.47 9.59
N LYS A 18 -10.65 -11.89 8.42
CA LYS A 18 -11.63 -11.34 7.49
C LYS A 18 -12.19 -12.36 6.49
N SER A 19 -11.62 -13.56 6.41
CA SER A 19 -12.00 -14.59 5.43
C SER A 19 -12.98 -15.66 5.94
N ILE A 20 -13.35 -15.65 7.23
CA ILE A 20 -14.34 -16.59 7.80
C ILE A 20 -15.66 -15.85 8.08
N SER A 21 -16.40 -15.46 7.04
CA SER A 21 -17.87 -15.31 7.07
C SER A 21 -18.42 -14.72 5.77
N ALA A 22 -18.57 -15.57 4.75
CA ALA A 22 -19.77 -15.56 3.89
C ALA A 22 -19.73 -16.74 2.90
N PRO A 23 -20.79 -17.56 2.80
CA PRO A 23 -21.16 -18.21 1.55
C PRO A 23 -22.22 -17.39 0.79
N ASP A 24 -22.14 -17.57 -0.51
CA ASP A 24 -22.80 -16.93 -1.66
C ASP A 24 -24.28 -17.34 -1.85
N GLN A 25 -25.10 -16.44 -2.44
CA GLN A 25 -26.10 -16.70 -3.52
C GLN A 25 -27.03 -15.48 -3.82
N ASN A 26 -27.03 -15.03 -5.08
CA ASN A 26 -28.00 -14.10 -5.71
C ASN A 26 -29.30 -14.83 -6.17
N PRO A 27 -30.34 -14.15 -6.74
CA PRO A 27 -31.23 -13.09 -6.25
C PRO A 27 -32.75 -13.47 -6.38
N PRO A 28 -33.73 -12.61 -6.00
CA PRO A 28 -34.38 -11.83 -7.07
C PRO A 28 -34.80 -10.38 -6.70
N THR A 29 -34.73 -9.53 -7.71
CA THR A 29 -35.56 -8.35 -8.07
C THR A 29 -36.56 -7.77 -7.06
N ASN A 30 -36.36 -6.53 -6.58
CA ASN A 30 -37.12 -5.28 -6.88
C ASN A 30 -36.66 -4.11 -5.95
N PRO A 31 -37.11 -2.84 -6.07
CA PRO A 31 -36.20 -1.71 -6.20
C PRO A 31 -36.24 -0.75 -5.00
N GLY A 32 -35.11 -0.08 -4.79
CA GLY A 32 -35.02 1.04 -3.87
C GLY A 32 -34.25 0.67 -2.62
N GLU A 33 -33.07 1.28 -2.48
CA GLU A 33 -32.82 2.25 -1.40
C GLU A 33 -31.33 2.64 -1.41
N GLN A 34 -30.91 3.40 -2.43
CA GLN A 34 -29.73 4.26 -2.29
C GLN A 34 -30.20 5.67 -1.90
N ARG A 35 -29.86 6.09 -0.67
CA ARG A 35 -29.57 7.47 -0.20
C ARG A 35 -30.07 7.68 1.25
N SER A 36 -29.49 7.15 2.31
CA SER A 36 -29.95 7.56 3.67
C SER A 36 -28.87 8.03 4.65
N GLY A 37 -27.60 8.09 4.24
CA GLY A 37 -26.52 8.64 5.08
C GLY A 37 -26.20 10.13 4.84
N ARG A 38 -26.45 10.66 3.63
CA ARG A 38 -26.04 12.02 3.24
C ARG A 38 -27.14 13.08 3.43
N ARG A 39 -28.40 12.65 3.60
CA ARG A 39 -29.56 13.53 3.77
C ARG A 39 -29.71 14.01 5.22
N ASN A 40 -29.35 13.16 6.18
CA ASN A 40 -29.55 13.44 7.60
C ASN A 40 -28.58 14.52 8.12
N TYR A 41 -27.32 14.54 7.65
CA TYR A 41 -26.35 15.58 8.03
C TYR A 41 -26.71 16.97 7.47
N ARG A 42 -27.42 17.02 6.33
CA ARG A 42 -27.90 18.29 5.75
C ARG A 42 -29.11 18.83 6.50
N LEU A 43 -30.02 17.95 6.91
CA LEU A 43 -31.19 18.34 7.71
C LEU A 43 -30.76 18.83 9.10
N THR A 44 -29.83 18.12 9.76
CA THR A 44 -29.31 18.53 11.06
C THR A 44 -28.52 19.84 11.00
N ALA A 45 -27.72 20.07 9.95
CA ALA A 45 -27.01 21.34 9.76
C ALA A 45 -27.97 22.52 9.54
N VAL A 46 -29.05 22.33 8.77
CA VAL A 46 -30.08 23.36 8.57
C VAL A 46 -30.85 23.63 9.86
N CYS A 47 -31.24 22.59 10.60
CA CYS A 47 -31.92 22.76 11.88
C CYS A 47 -31.03 23.47 12.91
N LEU A 48 -29.73 23.14 12.98
CA LEU A 48 -28.80 23.82 13.87
C LEU A 48 -28.63 25.30 13.51
N GLY A 49 -28.54 25.61 12.20
CA GLY A 49 -28.47 26.98 11.71
C GLY A 49 -29.73 27.81 11.99
N LEU A 50 -30.92 27.20 11.88
CA LEU A 50 -32.17 27.88 12.25
C LEU A 50 -32.26 28.12 13.75
N LEU A 51 -31.83 27.15 14.58
CA LEU A 51 -31.81 27.30 16.03
C LEU A 51 -30.85 28.41 16.48
N THR A 52 -29.66 28.52 15.89
CA THR A 52 -28.72 29.60 16.24
C THR A 52 -29.26 30.97 15.86
N VAL A 53 -29.89 31.11 14.69
CA VAL A 53 -30.51 32.38 14.27
C VAL A 53 -31.65 32.79 15.20
N LEU A 54 -32.52 31.85 15.59
CA LEU A 54 -33.62 32.13 16.53
C LEU A 54 -33.09 32.55 17.91
N LEU A 55 -32.04 31.89 18.41
CA LEU A 55 -31.42 32.25 19.68
C LEU A 55 -30.79 33.66 19.63
N LEU A 56 -30.14 34.02 18.52
CA LEU A 56 -29.59 35.37 18.34
C LEU A 56 -30.67 36.47 18.30
N ILE A 57 -31.83 36.18 17.70
CA ILE A 57 -32.96 37.13 17.67
C ILE A 57 -33.52 37.35 19.08
N ILE A 58 -33.65 36.29 19.88
CA ILE A 58 -34.13 36.39 21.26
C ILE A 58 -33.14 37.18 22.13
N ILE A 59 -31.84 36.90 22.00
CA ILE A 59 -30.79 37.61 22.75
C ILE A 59 -30.79 39.10 22.39
N THR A 60 -30.85 39.45 21.11
CA THR A 60 -30.88 40.86 20.68
C THR A 60 -32.15 41.58 21.15
N ALA A 61 -33.33 40.92 21.12
CA ALA A 61 -34.56 41.48 21.66
C ALA A 61 -34.49 41.70 23.19
N LEU A 62 -33.89 40.76 23.94
CA LEU A 62 -33.68 40.90 25.39
C LEU A 62 -32.66 41.99 25.71
N CYS A 63 -31.60 42.13 24.92
CA CYS A 63 -30.65 43.24 25.06
C CYS A 63 -31.34 44.59 24.85
N ILE A 64 -32.15 44.73 23.80
CA ILE A 64 -32.92 45.95 23.51
C ILE A 64 -33.95 46.20 24.62
N HIS A 65 -34.63 45.17 25.12
CA HIS A 65 -35.58 45.30 26.22
C HIS A 65 -34.90 45.72 27.53
N CYS A 66 -33.70 45.20 27.79
CA CYS A 66 -32.89 45.55 28.95
C CYS A 66 -32.35 46.98 28.85
N GLU A 67 -31.86 47.40 27.68
CA GLU A 67 -31.48 48.79 27.41
C GLU A 67 -32.68 49.74 27.53
N TYR A 68 -33.86 49.34 27.04
CA TYR A 68 -35.09 50.11 27.16
C TYR A 68 -35.55 50.24 28.62
N GLN A 69 -35.45 49.17 29.42
CA GLN A 69 -35.67 49.24 30.86
C GLN A 69 -34.63 50.12 31.56
N LEU A 70 -33.34 50.01 31.20
CA LEU A 70 -32.29 50.85 31.76
C LEU A 70 -32.54 52.34 31.45
N LEU A 71 -33.04 52.66 30.25
CA LEU A 71 -33.34 54.03 29.83
C LEU A 71 -34.60 54.61 30.49
N THR A 72 -35.58 53.77 30.85
CA THR A 72 -36.86 54.22 31.46
C THR A 72 -36.82 54.34 32.99
N THR A 73 -35.78 53.84 33.66
CA THR A 73 -35.70 53.82 35.14
C THR A 73 -34.80 54.90 35.74
N THR A 74 -34.33 55.89 34.96
CA THR A 74 -33.48 56.97 35.47
C THR A 74 -34.21 58.33 35.55
N HIS A 75 -34.53 58.69 36.81
CA HIS A 75 -35.02 59.96 37.41
C HIS A 75 -36.54 60.22 37.47
N PRO A 76 -37.12 60.50 38.67
CA PRO A 76 -36.68 61.47 39.70
C PRO A 76 -36.47 60.83 41.11
N TYR A 77 -35.89 61.37 42.18
CA TYR A 77 -35.45 62.69 42.64
C TYR A 77 -34.49 62.51 43.85
N LEU A 78 -33.75 63.58 44.16
CA LEU A 78 -32.70 63.82 45.16
C LEU A 78 -33.03 63.50 46.64
N HIS A 79 -32.02 63.23 47.48
CA HIS A 79 -31.45 64.20 48.45
C HIS A 79 -30.30 63.63 49.33
N SER A 80 -29.18 64.38 49.39
CA SER A 80 -28.28 64.75 50.53
C SER A 80 -27.92 63.73 51.63
N ASP A 81 -26.79 63.78 52.33
CA ASP A 81 -25.55 64.57 52.28
C ASP A 81 -24.58 63.95 53.29
N SER A 82 -23.28 64.18 53.05
CA SER A 82 -22.19 64.26 54.05
C SER A 82 -21.78 62.99 54.82
N ILE A 83 -20.50 62.60 54.72
CA ILE A 83 -19.44 62.86 55.73
C ILE A 83 -18.09 62.46 55.09
N ILE A 84 -17.25 63.45 54.81
CA ILE A 84 -15.79 63.26 54.66
C ILE A 84 -15.21 63.55 56.04
N SER A 85 -14.72 62.53 56.74
CA SER A 85 -13.88 62.75 57.92
C SER A 85 -12.96 61.56 58.22
N VAL A 86 -11.67 61.74 57.91
CA VAL A 86 -10.49 61.29 58.68
C VAL A 86 -10.27 59.77 58.89
N ALA A 87 -11.15 58.88 58.41
CA ALA A 87 -10.87 57.44 58.31
C ALA A 87 -10.15 57.02 57.00
N ASP A 88 -9.82 58.01 56.16
CA ASP A 88 -9.55 57.82 54.74
C ASP A 88 -8.11 57.37 54.42
N ASN A 89 -7.10 57.71 55.23
CA ASN A 89 -5.71 57.41 54.87
C ASN A 89 -5.33 55.93 54.98
N GLY A 90 -5.93 55.19 55.93
CA GLY A 90 -5.70 53.74 56.08
C GLY A 90 -6.44 52.93 55.02
N VAL A 91 -7.72 53.27 54.78
CA VAL A 91 -8.54 52.61 53.75
C VAL A 91 -8.00 52.89 52.34
N LEU A 92 -7.53 54.11 52.07
CA LEU A 92 -6.91 54.48 50.79
C LEU A 92 -5.57 53.77 50.55
N ASN A 93 -4.74 53.61 51.59
CA ASN A 93 -3.48 52.89 51.48
C ASN A 93 -3.71 51.38 51.24
N ASP A 94 -4.68 50.78 51.95
CA ASP A 94 -5.09 49.38 51.75
C ASP A 94 -5.73 49.15 50.36
N THR A 95 -6.49 50.11 49.84
CA THR A 95 -7.03 50.03 48.47
C THR A 95 -5.94 50.22 47.42
N MET A 96 -5.00 51.14 47.61
CA MET A 96 -3.83 51.30 46.72
C MET A 96 -2.95 50.05 46.68
N GLU A 97 -2.70 49.40 47.83
CA GLU A 97 -1.93 48.15 47.90
C GLU A 97 -2.64 47.00 47.18
N LYS A 98 -3.96 46.86 47.38
CA LYS A 98 -4.79 45.90 46.64
C LYS A 98 -4.82 46.17 45.14
N HIS A 99 -4.88 47.44 44.73
CA HIS A 99 -4.81 47.81 43.31
C HIS A 99 -3.43 47.54 42.71
N SER A 100 -2.33 47.76 43.46
CA SER A 100 -0.97 47.45 43.02
C SER A 100 -0.78 45.95 42.81
N THR A 101 -1.17 45.14 43.80
CA THR A 101 -1.09 43.67 43.72
C THR A 101 -1.99 43.11 42.62
N LEU A 102 -3.21 43.64 42.46
CA LEU A 102 -4.10 43.25 41.36
C LEU A 102 -3.48 43.59 39.99
N SER A 103 -2.88 44.76 39.84
CA SER A 103 -2.17 45.17 38.62
C SER A 103 -1.01 44.22 38.28
N GLU A 104 -0.22 43.83 39.27
CA GLU A 104 0.86 42.84 39.11
C GLU A 104 0.33 41.48 38.65
N THR A 105 -0.75 40.97 39.28
CA THR A 105 -1.36 39.70 38.87
C THR A 105 -1.95 39.75 37.45
N LEU A 106 -2.53 40.89 37.04
CA LEU A 106 -3.02 41.09 35.67
C LEU A 106 -1.87 41.08 34.66
N ASN A 107 -0.75 41.74 34.97
CA ASN A 107 0.43 41.73 34.11
C ASN A 107 1.04 40.32 33.99
N GLN A 108 1.09 39.57 35.09
CA GLN A 108 1.53 38.17 35.09
C GLN A 108 0.60 37.29 34.26
N LEU A 109 -0.71 37.40 34.46
CA LEU A 109 -1.70 36.64 33.69
C LEU A 109 -1.62 36.97 32.19
N GLN A 110 -1.45 38.25 31.85
CA GLN A 110 -1.27 38.70 30.47
C GLN A 110 -0.01 38.09 29.83
N THR A 111 1.09 38.04 30.57
CA THR A 111 2.35 37.42 30.12
C THR A 111 2.16 35.92 29.90
N ASN A 112 1.53 35.24 30.86
CA ASN A 112 1.25 33.81 30.77
C ASN A 112 0.32 33.49 29.58
N TYR A 113 -0.73 34.28 29.37
CA TYR A 113 -1.64 34.13 28.23
C TYR A 113 -0.92 34.31 26.89
N SER A 114 -0.02 35.29 26.81
CA SER A 114 0.79 35.53 25.61
C SER A 114 1.75 34.37 25.33
N SER A 115 2.39 33.82 26.38
CA SER A 115 3.26 32.64 26.28
C SER A 115 2.50 31.41 25.80
N LEU A 116 1.34 31.12 26.42
CA LEU A 116 0.51 29.96 26.04
C LEU A 116 -0.01 30.08 24.60
N THR A 117 -0.31 31.31 24.16
CA THR A 117 -0.69 31.56 22.76
C THR A 117 0.43 31.23 21.80
N ALA A 118 1.67 31.62 22.11
CA ALA A 118 2.84 31.29 21.29
C ALA A 118 3.10 29.78 21.22
N GLU A 119 2.98 29.08 22.35
CA GLU A 119 3.11 27.61 22.40
C GLU A 119 2.04 26.91 21.55
N ARG A 120 0.79 27.39 21.61
CA ARG A 120 -0.30 26.88 20.76
C ARG A 120 0.01 27.08 19.27
N ASP A 121 0.52 28.24 18.88
CA ASP A 121 0.84 28.54 17.48
C ASP A 121 2.02 27.69 16.98
N GLN A 122 3.01 27.46 17.84
CA GLN A 122 4.11 26.55 17.56
C GLN A 122 3.61 25.10 17.38
N LEU A 123 2.74 24.63 18.28
CA LEU A 123 2.17 23.28 18.18
C LEU A 123 1.31 23.12 16.92
N GLN A 124 0.54 24.14 16.56
CA GLN A 124 -0.26 24.16 15.34
C GLN A 124 0.62 24.04 14.08
N THR A 125 1.76 24.74 14.07
CA THR A 125 2.73 24.67 12.98
C THR A 125 3.34 23.27 12.88
N ASN A 126 3.76 22.70 14.01
CA ASN A 126 4.30 21.34 14.08
C ASN A 126 3.29 20.28 13.61
N TYR A 127 2.02 20.41 14.03
CA TYR A 127 0.96 19.51 13.60
C TYR A 127 0.72 19.56 12.09
N SER A 128 0.78 20.75 11.50
CA SER A 128 0.63 20.96 10.06
C SER A 128 1.81 20.35 9.29
N SER A 129 3.04 20.49 9.80
CA SER A 129 4.24 19.87 9.22
C SER A 129 4.16 18.35 9.25
N LEU A 130 3.82 17.78 10.41
CA LEU A 130 3.70 16.32 10.58
C LEU A 130 2.59 15.74 9.69
N THR A 131 1.52 16.50 9.48
CA THR A 131 0.45 16.13 8.54
C THR A 131 0.97 16.05 7.10
N ALA A 132 1.76 17.02 6.65
CA ALA A 132 2.36 17.02 5.33
C ALA A 132 3.35 15.85 5.16
N GLU A 133 4.18 15.58 6.17
CA GLU A 133 5.09 14.43 6.16
C GLU A 133 4.32 13.11 6.06
N ARG A 134 3.25 12.95 6.84
CA ARG A 134 2.38 11.76 6.76
C ARG A 134 1.77 11.59 5.37
N ASP A 135 1.30 12.66 4.74
CA ASP A 135 0.74 12.61 3.38
C ASP A 135 1.81 12.24 2.34
N GLN A 136 3.03 12.74 2.50
CA GLN A 136 4.17 12.38 1.66
C GLN A 136 4.54 10.90 1.84
N LEU A 137 4.63 10.41 3.07
CA LEU A 137 4.91 9.00 3.36
C LEU A 137 3.81 8.09 2.77
N GLN A 138 2.54 8.50 2.88
CA GLN A 138 1.42 7.76 2.29
C GLN A 138 1.54 7.66 0.76
N THR A 139 1.96 8.75 0.11
CA THR A 139 2.19 8.78 -1.34
C THR A 139 3.32 7.83 -1.73
N ASN A 140 4.44 7.88 -1.01
CA ASN A 140 5.58 6.99 -1.24
C ASN A 140 5.21 5.53 -1.03
N TYR A 141 4.46 5.22 0.03
CA TYR A 141 3.96 3.87 0.30
C TYR A 141 3.12 3.32 -0.85
N ASN A 142 2.19 4.13 -1.37
CA ASN A 142 1.36 3.73 -2.50
C ASN A 142 2.19 3.50 -3.77
N SER A 143 3.21 4.33 -4.03
CA SER A 143 4.14 4.17 -5.17
C SER A 143 4.91 2.85 -5.08
N ILE A 144 5.55 2.59 -3.93
CA ILE A 144 6.33 1.37 -3.70
C ILE A 144 5.43 0.12 -3.80
N THR A 145 4.19 0.23 -3.33
CA THR A 145 3.19 -0.85 -3.47
C THR A 145 2.90 -1.15 -4.94
N ALA A 146 2.74 -0.12 -5.78
CA ALA A 146 2.53 -0.30 -7.21
C ALA A 146 3.75 -0.92 -7.92
N GLU A 147 4.96 -0.47 -7.57
CA GLU A 147 6.21 -1.03 -8.10
C GLU A 147 6.38 -2.51 -7.71
N ARG A 148 6.05 -2.87 -6.47
CA ARG A 148 6.04 -4.26 -6.01
C ARG A 148 5.09 -5.11 -6.84
N ASP A 149 3.88 -4.64 -7.09
CA ASP A 149 2.87 -5.40 -7.84
C ASP A 149 3.26 -5.57 -9.32
N GLN A 150 3.91 -4.55 -9.91
CA GLN A 150 4.51 -4.65 -11.24
C GLN A 150 5.63 -5.68 -11.29
N LEU A 151 6.54 -5.65 -10.31
CA LEU A 151 7.65 -6.61 -10.23
C LEU A 151 7.14 -8.04 -10.03
N GLN A 152 6.12 -8.22 -9.20
CA GLN A 152 5.46 -9.51 -9.00
C GLN A 152 4.86 -10.05 -10.30
N THR A 153 4.22 -9.19 -11.09
CA THR A 153 3.68 -9.56 -12.41
C THR A 153 4.79 -10.02 -13.36
N SER A 154 5.88 -9.25 -13.44
CA SER A 154 7.05 -9.60 -14.25
C SER A 154 7.68 -10.94 -13.83
N TYR A 155 7.81 -11.16 -12.51
CA TYR A 155 8.32 -12.41 -11.96
C TYR A 155 7.47 -13.62 -12.36
N HIS A 156 6.14 -13.51 -12.30
CA HIS A 156 5.25 -14.58 -12.74
C HIS A 156 5.36 -14.85 -14.25
N SER A 157 5.52 -13.81 -15.08
CA SER A 157 5.74 -13.97 -16.52
C SER A 157 7.05 -14.72 -16.81
N LEU A 158 8.16 -14.29 -16.21
CA LEU A 158 9.46 -14.95 -16.37
C LEU A 158 9.43 -16.40 -15.88
N THR A 159 8.70 -16.67 -14.81
CA THR A 159 8.51 -18.04 -14.28
C THR A 159 7.79 -18.91 -15.31
N ALA A 160 6.74 -18.40 -15.95
CA ALA A 160 6.03 -19.11 -17.01
C ALA A 160 6.91 -19.36 -18.24
N GLU A 161 7.69 -18.36 -18.68
CA GLU A 161 8.63 -18.51 -19.80
C GLU A 161 9.73 -19.56 -19.50
N ARG A 162 10.28 -19.54 -18.29
CA ARG A 162 11.24 -20.55 -17.83
C ARG A 162 10.64 -21.95 -17.92
N ASP A 163 9.41 -22.12 -17.46
CA ASP A 163 8.74 -23.43 -17.46
C ASP A 163 8.43 -23.91 -18.88
N GLN A 164 8.03 -22.99 -19.77
CA GLN A 164 7.88 -23.29 -21.20
C GLN A 164 9.20 -23.71 -21.84
N LEU A 165 10.30 -23.01 -21.54
CA LEU A 165 11.62 -23.33 -22.07
C LEU A 165 12.12 -24.67 -21.55
N LYS A 166 11.88 -24.96 -20.27
CA LYS A 166 12.20 -26.25 -19.64
C LYS A 166 11.47 -27.40 -20.34
N THR A 167 10.19 -27.23 -20.65
CA THR A 167 9.42 -28.23 -21.40
C THR A 167 10.01 -28.43 -22.79
N LYS A 168 10.27 -27.35 -23.54
CA LYS A 168 10.91 -27.44 -24.88
C LYS A 168 12.26 -28.16 -24.83
N TYR A 169 13.08 -27.84 -23.84
CA TYR A 169 14.38 -28.48 -23.64
C TYR A 169 14.24 -29.99 -23.38
N SER A 170 13.28 -30.39 -22.55
CA SER A 170 13.01 -31.81 -22.28
C SER A 170 12.56 -32.57 -23.53
N SER A 171 11.71 -31.95 -24.37
CA SER A 171 11.27 -32.54 -25.64
C SER A 171 12.41 -32.71 -26.63
N LEU A 172 13.25 -31.68 -26.80
CA LEU A 172 14.45 -31.74 -27.65
C LEU A 172 15.45 -32.79 -27.15
N THR A 173 15.61 -32.91 -25.84
CA THR A 173 16.47 -33.94 -25.23
C THR A 173 15.96 -35.34 -25.56
N ALA A 174 14.64 -35.56 -25.46
CA ALA A 174 14.03 -36.84 -25.81
C ALA A 174 14.16 -37.18 -27.31
N GLU A 175 13.99 -36.19 -28.19
CA GLU A 175 14.18 -36.35 -29.63
C GLU A 175 15.63 -36.69 -29.97
N ARG A 176 16.60 -35.98 -29.38
CA ARG A 176 18.02 -36.31 -29.51
C ARG A 176 18.29 -37.76 -29.09
N ASP A 177 17.78 -38.17 -27.93
CA ASP A 177 18.00 -39.54 -27.42
C ASP A 177 17.37 -40.60 -28.32
N GLN A 178 16.22 -40.30 -28.91
CA GLN A 178 15.59 -41.16 -29.91
C GLN A 178 16.45 -41.28 -31.16
N LEU A 179 16.93 -40.17 -31.71
CA LEU A 179 17.80 -40.17 -32.88
C LEU A 179 19.12 -40.89 -32.61
N GLN A 180 19.69 -40.71 -31.41
CA GLN A 180 20.91 -41.40 -31.02
C GLN A 180 20.71 -42.92 -30.94
N ARG A 181 19.60 -43.41 -30.38
CA ARG A 181 19.27 -44.84 -30.38
C ARG A 181 19.08 -45.39 -31.81
N MET A 182 18.40 -44.64 -32.67
CA MET A 182 18.24 -45.03 -34.08
C MET A 182 19.60 -45.12 -34.79
N LEU A 183 20.51 -44.22 -34.46
CA LEU A 183 21.87 -44.22 -34.99
C LEU A 183 22.68 -45.41 -34.44
N GLU A 184 22.58 -45.73 -33.15
CA GLU A 184 23.30 -46.87 -32.55
C GLU A 184 22.86 -48.23 -33.12
N HIS A 185 21.60 -48.38 -33.53
CA HIS A 185 21.06 -49.63 -34.11
C HIS A 185 21.00 -49.67 -35.64
N SER A 186 21.73 -48.79 -36.34
CA SER A 186 21.57 -48.66 -37.80
C SER A 186 22.28 -49.73 -38.64
N CYS A 187 23.12 -50.59 -38.06
CA CYS A 187 23.88 -51.61 -38.80
C CYS A 187 23.53 -53.04 -38.33
N PRO A 188 23.48 -54.03 -39.25
CA PRO A 188 23.24 -55.41 -38.86
C PRO A 188 24.35 -55.97 -37.96
N GLN A 189 24.03 -56.99 -37.16
CA GLN A 189 25.00 -57.59 -36.24
C GLN A 189 26.26 -58.09 -36.98
N GLY A 190 27.44 -57.73 -36.48
CA GLY A 190 28.72 -58.10 -37.10
C GLY A 190 29.20 -57.15 -38.21
N TRP A 191 28.45 -56.08 -38.51
CA TRP A 191 28.88 -55.02 -39.42
C TRP A 191 29.50 -53.87 -38.62
N ILE A 192 30.56 -53.30 -39.18
CA ILE A 192 31.26 -52.14 -38.63
C ILE A 192 30.54 -50.90 -39.12
N LYS A 193 30.07 -50.07 -38.20
CA LYS A 193 29.50 -48.76 -38.54
C LYS A 193 30.62 -47.73 -38.67
N PHE A 194 30.63 -47.01 -39.78
CA PHE A 194 31.44 -45.81 -39.94
C PHE A 194 30.60 -44.72 -40.61
N SER A 195 30.43 -43.59 -39.92
CA SER A 195 29.50 -42.52 -40.33
C SER A 195 28.06 -43.06 -40.55
N SER A 196 27.45 -42.81 -41.71
CA SER A 196 26.12 -43.30 -42.09
C SER A 196 26.14 -44.63 -42.86
N ARG A 197 27.29 -45.31 -42.95
CA ARG A 197 27.48 -46.54 -43.72
C ARG A 197 27.86 -47.72 -42.84
N CYS A 198 27.48 -48.92 -43.29
CA CYS A 198 27.80 -50.18 -42.63
C CYS A 198 28.75 -50.98 -43.52
N TYR A 199 29.83 -51.49 -42.94
CA TYR A 199 30.89 -52.21 -43.63
C TYR A 199 31.00 -53.62 -43.05
N PHE A 200 31.27 -54.60 -43.90
CA PHE A 200 31.53 -55.97 -43.49
C PHE A 200 32.86 -56.43 -44.05
N VAL A 201 33.73 -56.95 -43.18
CA VAL A 201 35.04 -57.46 -43.56
C VAL A 201 35.00 -58.99 -43.48
N SER A 202 35.04 -59.66 -44.64
CA SER A 202 35.11 -61.12 -44.71
C SER A 202 36.45 -61.62 -44.17
N LYS A 203 36.41 -62.70 -43.38
CA LYS A 203 37.62 -63.43 -42.93
C LYS A 203 38.14 -64.41 -43.99
N GLU A 204 37.31 -64.76 -44.97
CA GLU A 204 37.66 -65.68 -46.04
C GLU A 204 38.19 -64.92 -47.26
N LYS A 205 39.24 -65.47 -47.88
CA LYS A 205 39.76 -65.00 -49.17
C LYS A 205 38.95 -65.62 -50.29
N LYS A 206 38.48 -64.81 -51.23
CA LYS A 206 37.72 -65.20 -52.41
C LYS A 206 38.25 -64.45 -53.63
N THR A 207 37.98 -64.93 -54.84
CA THR A 207 38.24 -64.14 -56.05
C THR A 207 37.35 -62.89 -56.06
N TRP A 208 37.66 -61.92 -56.93
CA TRP A 208 36.89 -60.68 -57.01
C TRP A 208 35.40 -60.93 -57.31
N SER A 209 35.10 -61.82 -58.27
CA SER A 209 33.72 -62.13 -58.66
C SER A 209 32.95 -62.82 -57.54
N GLU A 210 33.58 -63.79 -56.86
CA GLU A 210 32.99 -64.49 -55.71
C GLU A 210 32.77 -63.55 -54.53
N SER A 211 33.71 -62.63 -54.27
CA SER A 211 33.59 -61.63 -53.20
C SER A 211 32.42 -60.69 -53.46
N ARG A 212 32.26 -60.21 -54.70
CA ARG A 212 31.14 -59.35 -55.08
C ARG A 212 29.80 -60.05 -54.95
N GLN A 213 29.73 -61.30 -55.41
CA GLN A 213 28.53 -62.11 -55.25
C GLN A 213 28.19 -62.35 -53.76
N TYR A 214 29.20 -62.65 -52.94
CA TYR A 214 29.06 -62.82 -51.49
C TYR A 214 28.49 -61.57 -50.79
N CYS A 215 28.91 -60.37 -51.20
CA CYS A 215 28.34 -59.11 -50.71
C CYS A 215 26.87 -58.93 -51.14
N ARG A 216 26.54 -59.23 -52.40
CA ARG A 216 25.18 -59.10 -52.96
C ARG A 216 24.18 -60.05 -52.33
N GLU A 217 24.60 -61.27 -52.01
CA GLU A 217 23.78 -62.25 -51.27
C GLU A 217 23.41 -61.76 -49.85
N ARG A 218 24.17 -60.79 -49.30
CA ARG A 218 23.92 -60.15 -48.01
C ARG A 218 23.27 -58.77 -48.13
N GLY A 219 22.81 -58.39 -49.32
CA GLY A 219 22.17 -57.10 -49.57
C GLY A 219 23.13 -55.90 -49.64
N ALA A 220 24.41 -56.13 -49.91
CA ALA A 220 25.43 -55.08 -50.08
C ALA A 220 26.18 -55.22 -51.42
N ASP A 221 27.20 -54.39 -51.66
CA ASP A 221 28.15 -54.54 -52.78
C ASP A 221 29.58 -54.33 -52.23
N LEU A 222 30.60 -54.59 -53.05
CA LEU A 222 31.98 -54.32 -52.68
C LEU A 222 32.18 -52.84 -52.33
N VAL A 223 33.01 -52.59 -51.32
CA VAL A 223 33.30 -51.23 -50.85
C VAL A 223 33.97 -50.42 -51.96
N ILE A 224 33.49 -49.19 -52.15
CA ILE A 224 34.11 -48.17 -53.00
C ILE A 224 34.49 -47.01 -52.09
N ILE A 225 35.79 -46.78 -51.93
CA ILE A 225 36.35 -45.73 -51.08
C ILE A 225 36.41 -44.46 -51.92
N ASN A 226 35.63 -43.45 -51.55
CA ASN A 226 35.48 -42.23 -52.36
C ASN A 226 36.23 -41.01 -51.77
N ASN A 227 36.80 -41.11 -50.57
CA ASN A 227 37.51 -40.02 -49.91
C ASN A 227 38.64 -40.55 -49.00
N LYS A 228 39.48 -39.65 -48.50
CA LYS A 228 40.64 -40.00 -47.66
C LYS A 228 40.23 -40.44 -46.27
N GLU A 229 39.08 -39.99 -45.79
CA GLU A 229 38.53 -40.32 -44.49
C GLU A 229 38.00 -41.77 -44.42
N GLU A 230 37.61 -42.36 -45.57
CA GLU A 230 37.15 -43.74 -45.72
C GLU A 230 38.28 -44.76 -46.01
N GLN A 231 39.52 -44.30 -46.23
CA GLN A 231 40.67 -45.13 -46.59
C GLN A 231 41.48 -45.60 -45.38
#